data_AF-A0A090X3X8-F1
#
_entry.id   AF-A0A090X3X8-F1
#
_cell.length_a   1.000
_cell.length_b   1.000
_cell.length_c   1.000
_cell.angle_alpha   90.00
_cell.angle_beta   90.00
_cell.angle_gamma   90.00
#
_symmetry.space_group_name_H-M   'P 1'
#
loop_
_entity.id
_entity.type
_entity.pdbx_description
1 polymer ?
#
loop_
_entity_poly.entity_id
_entity_poly.type
_entity_poly.pdbx_seq_one_letter_code
_entity_poly.pdbx_strand_id
1 'polypeptide(L)'
;MPIFNLFRKKSPAPSTDHWDEILLEHVNFFEKLEPRERLFFKLRMQAFLDEIEIETIETEPTETDAILIAASAIIPVFQFPDWHYSNLKTVILLPEHFNEDLEFEGHGNGRRIFGMVGTGKWNHKMILSKEALYHVLKMKPIN
;
A
#
# COMPACT_ATOMS: atom_id res chain seq x y z
N MET A 1 -14.48 17.41 11.57
CA MET A 1 -14.44 16.01 11.11
C MET A 1 -13.59 15.99 9.85
N PRO A 2 -12.51 15.20 9.78
CA PRO A 2 -11.78 15.06 8.52
C PRO A 2 -12.71 14.46 7.47
N ILE A 3 -12.65 15.00 6.25
CA ILE A 3 -13.38 14.51 5.10
C ILE A 3 -12.51 13.42 4.48
N PHE A 4 -13.01 12.18 4.50
CA PHE A 4 -12.36 11.05 3.85
C PHE A 4 -12.97 10.86 2.46
N ASN A 5 -12.11 10.78 1.45
CA ASN A 5 -12.52 10.40 0.10
C ASN A 5 -12.38 8.89 -0.08
N LEU A 6 -13.42 8.26 -0.65
CA LEU A 6 -13.49 6.81 -0.84
C LEU A 6 -13.23 6.46 -2.30
N PHE A 7 -12.13 5.75 -2.55
CA PHE A 7 -11.90 5.11 -3.83
C PHE A 7 -12.40 3.67 -3.83
N ARG A 8 -13.33 3.37 -4.74
CA ARG A 8 -13.74 2.00 -5.05
C ARG A 8 -13.77 1.81 -6.56
N LYS A 9 -12.74 1.20 -7.13
CA LYS A 9 -12.71 0.88 -8.56
C LYS A 9 -13.37 -0.48 -8.76
N LYS A 10 -14.56 -0.51 -9.38
CA LYS A 10 -15.12 -1.72 -9.97
C LYS A 10 -14.82 -1.67 -11.46
N SER A 11 -13.82 -2.40 -11.95
CA SER A 11 -13.49 -2.39 -13.38
C SER A 11 -13.02 -3.77 -13.86
N PRO A 12 -13.38 -4.16 -15.10
CA PRO A 12 -12.89 -5.40 -15.72
C PRO A 12 -11.36 -5.36 -15.80
N ALA A 13 -10.73 -6.54 -15.81
CA ALA A 13 -9.28 -6.73 -15.75
C ALA A 13 -8.55 -5.65 -16.56
N PRO A 14 -7.89 -4.67 -15.91
CA PRO A 14 -7.21 -3.62 -16.64
C PRO A 14 -6.02 -4.25 -17.36
N SER A 15 -5.73 -3.76 -18.56
CA SER A 15 -4.36 -3.83 -19.06
C SER A 15 -3.49 -3.17 -17.98
N THR A 16 -2.77 -3.97 -17.21
CA THR A 16 -1.81 -3.49 -16.20
C THR A 16 -0.49 -3.07 -16.87
N ASP A 17 -0.51 -2.84 -18.18
CA ASP A 17 0.69 -2.57 -18.97
C ASP A 17 1.22 -1.18 -18.63
N HIS A 18 0.35 -0.20 -18.38
CA HIS A 18 0.75 1.14 -17.92
C HIS A 18 1.30 1.16 -16.49
N TRP A 19 1.10 0.10 -15.71
CA TRP A 19 1.70 0.00 -14.37
C TRP A 19 3.20 -0.24 -14.42
N ASP A 20 3.72 -0.79 -15.52
CA ASP A 20 5.14 -1.13 -15.63
C ASP A 20 6.01 0.13 -15.49
N GLU A 21 5.61 1.26 -16.08
CA GLU A 21 6.34 2.52 -15.97
C GLU A 21 6.44 2.98 -14.50
N ILE A 22 5.31 3.00 -13.79
CA ILE A 22 5.23 3.40 -12.38
C ILE A 22 6.03 2.44 -11.49
N LEU A 23 5.87 1.13 -11.70
CA LEU A 23 6.53 0.12 -10.89
C LEU A 23 8.04 0.10 -11.11
N LEU A 24 8.50 0.28 -12.35
CA LEU A 24 9.93 0.40 -12.65
C LEU A 24 10.54 1.68 -12.08
N GLU A 25 9.79 2.77 -12.01
CA GLU A 25 10.27 4.04 -11.44
C GLU A 25 10.37 4.02 -9.91
N HIS A 26 9.40 3.38 -9.25
CA HIS A 26 9.19 3.54 -7.81
C HIS A 26 9.42 2.28 -6.97
N VAL A 27 9.49 1.08 -7.57
CA VAL A 27 9.50 -0.19 -6.85
C VAL A 27 10.71 -1.05 -7.25
N ASN A 28 11.80 -0.93 -6.48
CA ASN A 28 13.04 -1.68 -6.74
C ASN A 28 12.86 -3.20 -6.75
N PHE A 29 11.88 -3.71 -6.03
CA PHE A 29 11.54 -5.12 -6.05
C PHE A 29 11.09 -5.57 -7.45
N PHE A 30 10.26 -4.76 -8.11
CA PHE A 30 9.68 -5.07 -9.42
C PHE A 30 10.74 -5.09 -10.53
N GLU A 31 11.72 -4.18 -10.46
CA GLU A 31 12.86 -4.14 -11.40
C GLU A 31 13.57 -5.51 -11.50
N LYS A 32 13.66 -6.24 -10.37
CA LYS A 32 14.40 -7.50 -10.26
C LYS A 32 13.60 -8.74 -10.66
N LEU A 33 12.30 -8.60 -10.91
CA LEU A 33 11.43 -9.72 -11.26
C LEU A 33 11.57 -10.10 -12.72
N GLU A 34 11.53 -11.40 -13.01
CA GLU A 34 11.43 -11.92 -14.38
C GLU A 34 10.06 -11.60 -15.00
N PRO A 35 9.90 -11.62 -16.34
CA PRO A 35 8.64 -11.23 -17.00
C PRO A 35 7.39 -11.97 -16.47
N ARG A 36 7.52 -13.26 -16.16
CA ARG A 36 6.41 -14.05 -15.58
C ARG A 36 6.07 -13.62 -14.16
N GLU A 37 7.08 -13.31 -13.36
CA GLU A 37 6.92 -12.85 -11.98
C GLU A 37 6.33 -11.44 -11.92
N ARG A 38 6.72 -10.56 -12.85
CA ARG A 38 6.11 -9.23 -13.01
C ARG A 38 4.62 -9.32 -13.28
N LEU A 39 4.22 -10.20 -14.21
CA LEU A 39 2.81 -10.44 -14.48
C LEU A 39 2.07 -10.97 -13.24
N PHE A 40 2.65 -11.96 -12.55
CA PHE A 40 2.05 -12.51 -11.34
C PHE A 40 1.92 -11.46 -10.22
N PHE A 41 2.94 -10.60 -10.06
CA PHE A 41 2.92 -9.50 -9.10
C PHE A 41 1.78 -8.51 -9.39
N LYS A 42 1.64 -8.06 -10.64
CA LYS A 42 0.56 -7.15 -11.07
C LYS A 42 -0.82 -7.77 -10.86
N LEU A 43 -1.00 -9.06 -11.16
CA LEU A 43 -2.27 -9.76 -10.91
C LEU A 43 -2.63 -9.80 -9.42
N ARG A 44 -1.66 -10.05 -8.53
CA ARG A 44 -1.90 -10.04 -7.09
C ARG A 44 -2.19 -8.65 -6.55
N MET A 45 -1.52 -7.62 -7.08
CA MET A 45 -1.83 -6.24 -6.75
C MET A 45 -3.25 -5.85 -7.17
N GLN A 46 -3.68 -6.27 -8.37
CA GLN A 46 -5.05 -6.02 -8.82
C GLN A 46 -6.06 -6.69 -7.89
N ALA A 47 -5.86 -7.96 -7.55
CA ALA A 47 -6.72 -8.68 -6.61
C ALA A 47 -6.80 -7.98 -5.24
N PHE A 48 -5.68 -7.46 -4.74
CA PHE A 48 -5.65 -6.66 -3.52
C PHE A 48 -6.49 -5.37 -3.66
N LEU A 49 -6.32 -4.61 -4.74
CA LEU A 49 -7.05 -3.37 -4.99
C LEU A 49 -8.56 -3.58 -5.21
N ASP A 50 -8.97 -4.76 -5.68
CA ASP A 50 -10.39 -5.11 -5.84
C ASP A 50 -11.08 -5.34 -4.50
N GLU A 51 -10.32 -5.69 -3.45
CA GLU A 51 -10.85 -6.03 -2.11
C GLU A 51 -10.67 -4.91 -1.07
N ILE A 52 -9.75 -3.98 -1.29
CA ILE A 52 -9.40 -2.94 -0.32
C ILE A 52 -10.04 -1.59 -0.66
N GLU A 53 -10.46 -0.88 0.38
CA GLU A 53 -10.82 0.52 0.32
C GLU A 53 -9.58 1.38 0.62
N ILE A 54 -9.36 2.44 -0.17
CA ILE A 54 -8.30 3.42 0.10
C ILE A 54 -8.95 4.73 0.52
N GLU A 55 -8.59 5.18 1.73
CA GLU A 55 -9.01 6.44 2.33
C GLU A 55 -7.80 7.38 2.39
N THR A 56 -8.01 8.67 2.16
CA THR A 56 -7.00 9.74 2.37
C THR A 56 -7.64 10.91 3.08
N ILE A 57 -6.79 11.80 3.61
CA ILE A 57 -7.21 13.07 4.21
C ILE A 57 -7.07 14.18 3.15
N GLU A 58 -8.13 14.98 2.97
CA GLU A 58 -8.17 16.25 2.22
C GLU A 58 -7.90 16.18 0.70
N THR A 59 -7.39 15.07 0.19
CA THR A 59 -7.07 14.86 -1.22
C THR A 59 -7.70 13.56 -1.72
N GLU A 60 -7.68 13.33 -3.02
CA GLU A 60 -8.07 12.05 -3.62
C GLU A 60 -6.78 11.25 -3.88
N PRO A 61 -6.63 9.97 -3.49
CA PRO A 61 -5.43 9.21 -3.87
C PRO A 61 -5.29 9.14 -5.39
N THR A 62 -4.06 9.32 -5.85
CA THR A 62 -3.72 9.15 -7.25
C THR A 62 -3.67 7.67 -7.62
N GLU A 63 -3.70 7.36 -8.93
CA GLU A 63 -3.46 5.98 -9.37
C GLU A 63 -2.09 5.45 -8.91
N THR A 64 -1.06 6.31 -8.95
CA THR A 64 0.28 5.99 -8.43
C THR A 64 0.21 5.62 -6.95
N ASP A 65 -0.53 6.36 -6.13
CA ASP A 65 -0.69 6.04 -4.69
C ASP A 65 -1.28 4.64 -4.51
N ALA A 66 -2.35 4.32 -5.23
CA ALA A 66 -2.98 3.01 -5.16
C ALA A 66 -2.02 1.88 -5.60
N ILE A 67 -1.27 2.08 -6.68
CA ILE A 67 -0.27 1.13 -7.18
C ILE A 67 0.82 0.88 -6.13
N LEU A 68 1.34 1.93 -5.50
CA LEU A 68 2.40 1.79 -4.49
C LEU A 68 1.89 1.15 -3.20
N ILE A 69 0.66 1.44 -2.79
CA ILE A 69 0.00 0.76 -1.67
C ILE A 69 -0.08 -0.74 -1.95
N ALA A 70 -0.59 -1.12 -3.12
CA ALA A 70 -0.72 -2.52 -3.51
C ALA A 70 0.66 -3.22 -3.59
N ALA A 71 1.66 -2.55 -4.18
CA ALA A 71 3.02 -3.09 -4.24
C ALA A 71 3.58 -3.34 -2.82
N SER A 72 3.43 -2.38 -1.91
CA SER A 72 3.88 -2.51 -0.52
C SER A 72 3.19 -3.67 0.21
N ALA A 73 1.90 -3.90 -0.06
CA ALA A 73 1.15 -5.01 0.52
C ALA A 73 1.59 -6.38 -0.04
N ILE A 74 1.89 -6.47 -1.34
CA ILE A 74 2.21 -7.75 -1.98
C ILE A 74 3.68 -8.18 -1.79
N ILE A 75 4.64 -7.24 -1.73
CA ILE A 75 6.07 -7.58 -1.63
C ILE A 75 6.39 -8.55 -0.47
N PRO A 76 5.95 -8.32 0.79
CA PRO A 76 6.29 -9.19 1.92
C PRO A 76 5.73 -10.61 1.78
N VAL A 77 4.68 -10.78 0.98
CA VAL A 77 3.94 -12.04 0.83
C VAL A 77 4.11 -12.65 -0.55
N PHE A 78 4.97 -12.07 -1.41
CA PHE A 78 5.08 -12.45 -2.81
C PHE A 78 5.46 -13.93 -2.99
N GLN A 79 6.38 -14.42 -2.16
CA GLN A 79 6.85 -15.82 -2.15
C GLN A 79 5.82 -16.80 -1.54
N PHE A 80 4.66 -16.32 -1.09
CA PHE A 80 3.55 -17.12 -0.57
C PHE A 80 2.33 -16.94 -1.49
N PRO A 81 2.20 -17.77 -2.55
CA PRO A 81 1.19 -17.55 -3.60
C PRO A 81 -0.26 -17.69 -3.10
N ASP A 82 -0.50 -18.54 -2.10
CA ASP A 82 -1.83 -18.78 -1.52
C ASP A 82 -2.22 -17.78 -0.42
N TRP A 83 -1.34 -16.81 -0.13
CA TRP A 83 -1.56 -15.86 0.95
C TRP A 83 -2.46 -14.70 0.50
N HIS A 84 -3.44 -14.35 1.33
CA HIS A 84 -4.36 -13.22 1.11
C HIS A 84 -4.69 -12.49 2.42
N TYR A 85 -5.03 -11.20 2.33
CA TYR A 85 -5.45 -10.38 3.49
C TYR A 85 -6.91 -10.65 3.85
N SER A 86 -7.20 -11.60 4.75
CA SER A 86 -8.58 -11.90 5.17
C SER A 86 -9.23 -10.79 6.01
N ASN A 87 -8.41 -10.11 6.82
CA ASN A 87 -8.85 -9.17 7.84
C ASN A 87 -8.50 -7.70 7.53
N LEU A 88 -7.97 -7.38 6.35
CA LEU A 88 -7.77 -5.99 5.96
C LEU A 88 -8.96 -5.54 5.10
N LYS A 89 -9.47 -4.34 5.37
CA LYS A 89 -10.59 -3.75 4.63
C LYS A 89 -10.26 -2.35 4.12
N THR A 90 -9.52 -1.57 4.90
CA THR A 90 -9.18 -0.20 4.51
C THR A 90 -7.69 0.08 4.69
N VAL A 91 -7.10 0.79 3.73
CA VAL A 91 -5.81 1.46 3.87
C VAL A 91 -6.05 2.98 3.94
N ILE A 92 -5.60 3.62 5.00
CA ILE A 92 -5.61 5.07 5.17
C ILE A 92 -4.23 5.60 4.80
N LEU A 93 -4.15 6.46 3.79
CA LEU A 93 -2.93 7.11 3.34
C LEU A 93 -2.90 8.57 3.81
N LEU A 94 -1.86 8.92 4.58
CA LEU A 94 -1.67 10.25 5.16
C LEU A 94 -0.62 11.07 4.39
N PRO A 95 -0.83 12.39 4.21
CA PRO A 95 0.20 13.29 3.68
C PRO A 95 1.37 13.44 4.68
N GLU A 96 2.57 13.72 4.15
CA GLU A 96 3.93 13.77 4.75
C GLU A 96 4.05 14.11 6.25
N HIS A 97 3.19 14.95 6.81
CA HIS A 97 3.28 15.43 8.19
C HIS A 97 1.93 15.47 8.87
N PHE A 98 1.44 14.33 9.36
CA PHE A 98 0.42 14.33 10.39
C PHE A 98 1.06 13.88 11.71
N ASN A 99 1.51 14.86 12.49
CA ASN A 99 2.07 14.65 13.83
C ASN A 99 1.00 14.88 14.90
N GLU A 100 1.15 14.12 15.99
CA GLU A 100 0.56 14.26 17.33
C GLU A 100 -0.78 13.55 17.63
N ASP A 101 -1.77 13.48 16.74
CA ASP A 101 -3.07 12.86 17.11
C ASP A 101 -3.19 11.34 16.83
N LEU A 102 -2.16 10.72 16.23
CA LEU A 102 -2.09 9.28 15.98
C LEU A 102 -0.94 8.61 16.74
N GLU A 103 -0.57 9.15 17.92
CA GLU A 103 0.13 8.35 18.94
C GLU A 103 -0.82 7.24 19.42
N PHE A 104 -0.97 6.20 18.61
CA PHE A 104 -1.59 4.97 19.08
C PHE A 104 -0.57 4.23 19.94
N GLU A 105 -0.92 4.12 21.22
CA GLU A 105 -0.19 3.39 22.26
C GLU A 105 0.29 2.02 21.74
N GLY A 106 1.55 2.01 21.32
CA GLY A 106 2.26 0.82 20.88
C GLY A 106 3.69 0.93 21.40
N HIS A 107 3.84 0.85 22.72
CA HIS A 107 5.07 0.67 23.50
C HIS A 107 6.37 1.18 22.84
N GLY A 108 6.91 2.23 23.48
CA GLY A 108 8.20 2.88 23.25
C GLY A 108 9.26 2.11 22.47
N ASN A 109 9.85 2.80 21.48
CA ASN A 109 11.30 2.84 21.20
C ASN A 109 11.62 3.53 19.85
N GLY A 110 10.97 4.66 19.51
CA GLY A 110 11.37 5.46 18.34
C GLY A 110 11.40 4.69 17.00
N ARG A 111 10.68 3.57 16.91
CA ARG A 111 10.57 2.80 15.66
C ARG A 111 9.49 3.48 14.82
N ARG A 112 9.87 3.99 13.65
CA ARG A 112 8.92 4.35 12.59
C ARG A 112 8.05 3.12 12.32
N ILE A 113 6.80 3.12 12.79
CA ILE A 113 5.86 2.03 12.54
C ILE A 113 5.25 2.29 11.16
N PHE A 114 5.65 1.50 10.17
CA PHE A 114 5.31 1.67 8.76
C PHE A 114 3.93 1.11 8.37
N GLY A 115 3.11 0.74 9.36
CA GLY A 115 1.77 0.18 9.18
C GLY A 115 1.27 -0.47 10.46
N MET A 116 0.15 0.01 11.00
CA MET A 116 -0.51 -0.58 12.17
C MET A 116 -1.81 -1.27 11.74
N VAL A 117 -2.02 -2.53 12.14
CA VAL A 117 -3.35 -3.15 12.10
C VAL A 117 -4.02 -2.80 13.43
N GLY A 118 -5.03 -1.94 13.37
CA GLY A 118 -5.65 -1.40 14.57
C GLY A 118 -6.54 -2.39 15.33
N THR A 119 -6.83 -2.08 16.59
CA THR A 119 -7.85 -2.75 17.41
C THR A 119 -9.02 -1.79 17.69
N GLY A 120 -10.18 -2.33 18.09
CA GLY A 120 -11.36 -1.50 18.36
C GLY A 120 -11.85 -0.75 17.12
N LYS A 121 -11.94 0.59 17.18
CA LYS A 121 -12.41 1.45 16.07
C LYS A 121 -11.50 1.41 14.81
N TRP A 122 -10.28 0.90 14.95
CA TRP A 122 -9.30 0.77 13.86
C TRP A 122 -9.16 -0.67 13.34
N ASN A 123 -10.06 -1.56 13.78
CA ASN A 123 -10.07 -2.94 13.34
C ASN A 123 -10.22 -3.02 11.82
N HIS A 124 -9.46 -3.92 11.19
CA HIS A 124 -9.37 -4.11 9.75
C HIS A 124 -8.82 -2.92 8.94
N LYS A 125 -8.17 -1.95 9.59
CA LYS A 125 -7.55 -0.79 8.91
C LYS A 125 -6.03 -0.84 9.03
N MET A 126 -5.34 -0.39 7.97
CA MET A 126 -3.91 -0.12 7.91
C MET A 126 -3.69 1.38 7.66
N ILE A 127 -2.73 2.00 8.34
CA ILE A 127 -2.40 3.43 8.17
C ILE A 127 -0.98 3.54 7.60
N LEU A 128 -0.81 4.31 6.53
CA LEU A 128 0.46 4.52 5.83
C LEU A 128 0.77 6.02 5.68
N SER A 129 2.05 6.38 5.79
CA SER A 129 2.55 7.69 5.37
C SER A 129 2.92 7.63 3.89
N LYS A 130 2.45 8.58 3.09
CA LYS A 130 2.77 8.68 1.66
C LYS A 130 4.28 8.82 1.43
N GLU A 131 4.95 9.69 2.16
CA GLU A 131 6.41 9.85 2.07
C GLU A 131 7.14 8.52 2.31
N ALA A 132 6.78 7.86 3.42
CA ALA A 132 7.42 6.63 3.83
C ALA A 132 7.20 5.51 2.80
N LEU A 133 5.98 5.43 2.25
CA LEU A 133 5.62 4.46 1.21
C LEU A 133 6.51 4.63 -0.03
N TYR A 134 6.60 5.85 -0.56
CA TYR A 134 7.42 6.15 -1.73
C TYR A 134 8.91 5.92 -1.46
N HIS A 135 9.37 6.31 -0.28
CA HIS A 135 10.77 6.20 0.12
C HIS A 135 11.22 4.73 0.26
N VAL A 136 10.47 3.92 1.00
CA VAL A 136 10.84 2.52 1.29
C VAL A 136 10.85 1.66 0.03
N LEU A 137 9.89 1.85 -0.89
CA LEU A 137 9.83 1.07 -2.13
C LEU A 137 10.98 1.36 -3.09
N LYS A 138 11.56 2.56 -3.01
CA LYS A 138 12.70 3.01 -3.82
C LYS A 138 14.06 2.76 -3.17
N MET A 139 14.11 2.33 -1.91
CA MET A 139 15.38 2.01 -1.24
C MET A 139 15.97 0.67 -1.72
N LYS A 140 17.28 0.65 -1.96
CA LYS A 140 18.03 -0.60 -2.16
C LYS A 140 18.48 -1.11 -0.79
N PRO A 141 18.41 -2.42 -0.51
CA PRO A 141 18.99 -2.96 0.72
C PRO A 141 20.47 -2.57 0.77
N ILE A 142 20.88 -2.01 1.91
CA ILE A 142 22.28 -1.68 2.17
C ILE A 142 22.99 -3.03 2.33
N ASN A 143 23.88 -3.35 1.37
CA ASN A 143 24.73 -4.54 1.42
C ASN A 143 25.79 -4.41 2.52
#